data_AF-A0A2H6N9I7-F1
#
_entry.id   AF-A0A2H6N9I7-F1
#
_cell.length_a   1.000
_cell.length_b   1.000
_cell.length_c   1.000
_cell.angle_alpha   90.00
_cell.angle_beta   90.00
_cell.angle_gamma   90.00
#
_symmetry.space_group_name_H-M   'P 1'
#
loop_
_entity.id
_entity.type
_entity.pdbx_description
1 polymer ?
#
loop_
_entity_poly.entity_id
_entity_poly.type
_entity_poly.pdbx_seq_one_letter_code
_entity_poly.pdbx_strand_id
1 'polypeptide(L)'
;DNHFNYEKAHNFKVHTFRGPHWCEYCANFMWGLIAQGVRCSDCGLNVHKQCSKYVPNDCQPDLKRIKRVYCCDLTTLVKAHNTQRPMVVDICILEIESRGLKSEGIYRVSGFTEHIEDVKMAFDRDGDKADVSANI
;
A
#
# COMPACT_ATOMS: atom_id res chain seq x y z
N ASP A 1 6.18 -14.73 -21.97
CA ASP A 1 6.83 -13.41 -21.84
C ASP A 1 5.84 -12.27 -22.01
N ASN A 2 5.33 -11.76 -20.89
CA ASN A 2 4.62 -10.48 -20.82
C ASN A 2 5.05 -9.80 -19.52
N HIS A 3 6.33 -9.41 -19.46
CA HIS A 3 6.76 -8.43 -18.48
C HIS A 3 6.21 -7.09 -18.95
N PHE A 4 4.98 -6.76 -18.55
CA PHE A 4 4.52 -5.38 -18.62
C PHE A 4 5.56 -4.58 -17.82
N ASN A 5 6.40 -3.81 -18.51
CA ASN A 5 7.36 -2.90 -17.88
C ASN A 5 6.54 -1.89 -17.08
N TYR A 6 6.33 -2.19 -15.81
CA TYR A 6 5.48 -1.44 -14.93
C TYR A 6 6.32 -0.43 -14.16
N GLU A 7 6.05 0.85 -14.38
CA GLU A 7 6.76 1.98 -13.82
C GLU A 7 6.07 2.43 -12.51
N LYS A 8 6.74 2.26 -11.36
CA LYS A 8 6.29 2.74 -10.05
C LYS A 8 7.19 3.85 -9.52
N ALA A 9 6.66 5.06 -9.37
CA ALA A 9 7.36 6.10 -8.67
C ALA A 9 7.57 5.77 -7.17
N HIS A 10 8.72 6.19 -6.64
CA HIS A 10 9.02 6.10 -5.22
C HIS A 10 8.29 7.19 -4.43
N ASN A 11 7.66 6.81 -3.32
CA ASN A 11 6.99 7.76 -2.41
C ASN A 11 7.99 8.32 -1.38
N PHE A 12 8.90 9.17 -1.85
CA PHE A 12 9.95 9.75 -1.01
C PHE A 12 9.39 10.77 0.00
N LYS A 13 9.75 10.60 1.27
CA LYS A 13 9.46 11.54 2.36
C LYS A 13 10.75 11.96 3.05
N VAL A 14 10.83 13.22 3.48
CA VAL A 14 11.97 13.72 4.26
C VAL A 14 12.15 12.87 5.51
N HIS A 15 13.39 12.47 5.78
CA HIS A 15 13.70 11.54 6.86
C HIS A 15 14.94 11.98 7.65
N THR A 16 14.87 11.88 8.97
CA THR A 16 16.01 12.06 9.88
C THR A 16 16.59 10.70 10.23
N PHE A 17 17.80 10.44 9.76
CA PHE A 17 18.51 9.19 9.97
C PHE A 17 19.21 9.17 11.33
N ARG A 18 19.10 8.03 12.04
CA ARG A 18 19.77 7.83 13.34
C ARG A 18 21.14 7.21 13.10
N GLY A 19 22.19 7.99 13.27
CA GLY A 19 23.59 7.58 13.01
C GLY A 19 24.03 7.78 11.55
N PRO A 20 25.31 7.51 11.24
CA PRO A 20 25.86 7.68 9.89
C PRO A 20 25.08 6.88 8.84
N HIS A 21 24.64 7.52 7.76
CA HIS A 21 23.95 6.87 6.65
C HIS A 21 24.51 7.35 5.30
N TRP A 22 24.46 6.47 4.30
CA TRP A 22 24.94 6.73 2.95
C TRP A 22 23.78 6.65 1.96
N CYS A 23 23.84 7.47 0.92
CA CYS A 23 22.85 7.48 -0.14
C CYS A 23 23.00 6.23 -1.00
N GLU A 24 21.91 5.47 -1.15
CA GLU A 24 21.91 4.22 -1.94
C GLU A 24 21.99 4.47 -3.45
N TYR A 25 21.86 5.72 -3.91
CA TYR A 25 22.01 6.09 -5.33
C TYR A 25 23.44 6.48 -5.69
N CYS A 26 24.07 7.40 -4.94
CA CYS A 26 25.41 7.91 -5.27
C CYS A 26 26.53 7.34 -4.38
N ALA A 27 26.20 6.47 -3.42
CA ALA A 27 27.10 5.89 -2.42
C ALA A 27 27.83 6.91 -1.50
N ASN A 28 27.49 8.20 -1.58
CA ASN A 28 28.08 9.23 -0.73
C ASN A 28 27.34 9.39 0.60
N PHE A 29 28.07 9.88 1.60
CA PHE A 29 27.54 10.14 2.94
C PHE A 29 26.41 11.20 2.93
N MET A 30 25.36 10.99 3.74
CA MET A 30 24.27 11.94 3.93
C MET A 30 24.56 12.87 5.11
N TRP A 31 25.11 14.05 4.81
CA TRP A 31 25.50 15.05 5.80
C TRP A 31 24.31 15.67 6.55
N GLY A 32 24.55 16.08 7.80
CA GLY A 32 23.61 16.85 8.61
C GLY A 32 23.09 16.11 9.86
N LEU A 33 22.55 16.88 10.81
CA LEU A 33 22.01 16.34 12.06
C LEU A 33 20.54 15.89 11.95
N ILE A 34 19.76 16.54 11.09
CA ILE A 34 18.35 16.25 10.83
C ILE A 34 18.05 16.36 9.33
N ALA A 35 17.02 15.67 8.86
CA ALA A 35 16.54 15.76 7.48
C ALA A 35 17.66 15.61 6.42
N GLN A 36 18.60 14.67 6.65
CA GLN A 36 19.79 14.49 5.81
C GLN A 36 19.45 14.02 4.39
N GLY A 37 18.28 13.43 4.22
CA GLY A 37 17.80 12.91 2.95
C GLY A 37 16.32 12.57 2.99
N VAL A 38 15.94 11.72 2.06
CA VAL A 38 14.58 11.20 1.92
C VAL A 38 14.60 9.68 2.00
N ARG A 39 13.50 9.12 2.51
CA ARG A 39 13.24 7.69 2.57
C ARG A 39 11.93 7.42 1.84
N CYS A 40 11.93 6.47 0.91
CA CYS A 40 10.69 6.00 0.29
C CYS A 40 9.83 5.29 1.35
N SER A 41 8.57 5.71 1.51
CA SER A 41 7.68 5.05 2.47
C SER A 41 7.31 3.62 2.08
N ASP A 42 7.37 3.32 0.79
CA ASP A 42 6.84 2.07 0.25
C ASP A 42 7.92 0.98 0.25
N CYS A 43 9.12 1.27 -0.26
CA CYS A 43 10.24 0.31 -0.34
C CYS A 43 11.34 0.53 0.70
N GLY A 44 11.43 1.73 1.28
CA GLY A 44 12.47 2.06 2.27
C GLY A 44 13.80 2.57 1.71
N LEU A 45 13.91 2.76 0.39
CA LEU A 45 15.10 3.32 -0.27
C LEU A 45 15.48 4.68 0.31
N ASN A 46 16.75 4.85 0.67
CA ASN A 46 17.29 6.03 1.31
C ASN A 46 18.25 6.76 0.38
N VAL A 47 17.93 8.00 0.04
CA VAL A 47 18.74 8.81 -0.88
C VAL A 47 18.79 10.26 -0.44
N HIS A 48 19.77 11.01 -0.95
CA HIS A 48 19.73 12.48 -0.82
C HIS A 48 18.49 13.04 -1.51
N LYS A 49 18.03 14.21 -1.04
CA LYS A 49 16.92 14.96 -1.67
C LYS A 49 17.18 15.32 -3.14
N GLN A 50 18.45 15.50 -3.53
CA GLN A 50 18.79 15.76 -4.93
C GLN A 50 18.85 14.46 -5.74
N CYS A 51 19.42 13.39 -5.17
CA CYS A 51 19.48 12.07 -5.81
C CYS A 51 18.07 11.51 -6.10
N SER A 52 17.08 11.78 -5.24
CA SER A 52 15.71 11.29 -5.44
C SER A 52 15.06 11.72 -6.76
N LYS A 53 15.56 12.78 -7.41
CA LYS A 53 15.08 13.24 -8.72
C LYS A 53 15.60 12.40 -9.89
N TYR A 54 16.66 11.62 -9.66
CA TYR A 54 17.35 10.81 -10.68
C TYR A 54 17.15 9.30 -10.46
N VAL A 55 16.59 8.90 -9.32
CA VAL A 55 16.23 7.50 -9.06
C VAL A 55 15.14 7.08 -10.06
N PRO A 56 15.30 5.96 -10.78
CA PRO A 56 14.28 5.43 -11.68
C PRO A 56 12.96 5.12 -10.96
N ASN A 57 11.87 5.10 -11.71
CA ASN A 57 10.55 4.72 -11.19
C ASN A 57 10.38 3.18 -11.18
N ASP A 58 11.27 2.51 -10.46
CA ASP A 58 11.34 1.05 -10.34
C ASP A 58 10.96 0.57 -8.92
N CYS A 59 10.17 1.36 -8.20
CA CYS A 59 9.86 1.10 -6.80
C CYS A 59 9.27 -0.31 -6.59
N GLN A 60 9.88 -1.05 -5.67
CA GLN A 60 9.45 -2.37 -5.19
C GLN A 60 9.00 -2.26 -3.72
N PRO A 61 7.70 -2.05 -3.47
CA PRO A 61 7.16 -1.92 -2.12
C PRO A 61 7.46 -3.12 -1.22
N ASP A 62 7.81 -2.85 0.04
CA ASP A 62 8.02 -3.87 1.08
C ASP A 62 6.74 -4.03 1.91
N LEU A 63 6.22 -5.25 1.97
CA LEU A 63 5.03 -5.60 2.73
C LEU A 63 5.12 -5.17 4.20
N LYS A 64 6.31 -5.20 4.81
CA LYS A 64 6.54 -4.79 6.21
C LYS A 64 6.24 -3.30 6.45
N ARG A 65 6.17 -2.49 5.38
CA ARG A 65 5.92 -1.06 5.44
C ARG A 65 4.45 -0.69 5.20
N ILE A 66 3.67 -1.63 4.67
CA ILE A 66 2.24 -1.46 4.44
C ILE A 66 1.50 -1.83 5.72
N LYS A 67 0.85 -0.83 6.34
CA LYS A 67 0.16 -1.00 7.62
C LYS A 67 -1.36 -1.14 7.52
N ARG A 68 -1.91 -0.80 6.37
CA ARG A 68 -3.34 -0.70 6.10
C ARG A 68 -3.59 -1.06 4.65
N VAL A 69 -4.75 -1.64 4.41
CA VAL A 69 -5.21 -2.02 3.07
C VAL A 69 -5.92 -0.82 2.44
N TYR A 70 -6.85 -0.20 3.17
CA TYR A 70 -7.54 1.00 2.73
C TYR A 70 -6.63 2.22 2.77
N CYS A 71 -6.89 3.15 1.85
CA CYS A 71 -6.08 4.36 1.63
C CYS A 71 -4.60 4.09 1.25
N CYS A 72 -4.24 2.83 0.99
CA CYS A 72 -2.97 2.49 0.34
C CYS A 72 -3.10 2.73 -1.17
N ASP A 73 -2.03 3.21 -1.79
CA ASP A 73 -1.97 3.28 -3.25
C ASP A 73 -2.15 1.87 -3.84
N LEU A 74 -3.04 1.76 -4.84
CA LEU A 74 -3.44 0.48 -5.43
C LEU A 74 -2.24 -0.34 -5.87
N THR A 75 -1.32 0.30 -6.60
CA THR A 75 -0.11 -0.36 -7.08
C THR A 75 0.75 -0.84 -5.93
N THR A 76 0.93 0.03 -4.94
CA THR A 76 1.75 -0.26 -3.77
C THR A 76 1.26 -1.50 -3.05
N LEU A 77 -0.05 -1.60 -2.83
CA LEU A 77 -0.71 -2.75 -2.22
C LEU A 77 -0.54 -4.02 -3.05
N VAL A 78 -0.89 -3.95 -4.35
CA VAL A 78 -0.86 -5.11 -5.26
C VAL A 78 0.56 -5.66 -5.42
N LYS A 79 1.58 -4.79 -5.55
CA LYS A 79 2.99 -5.22 -5.66
C LYS A 79 3.51 -5.84 -4.37
N ALA A 80 3.25 -5.22 -3.22
CA ALA A 80 3.73 -5.73 -1.94
C ALA A 80 3.12 -7.09 -1.60
N HIS A 81 1.86 -7.32 -1.96
CA HIS A 81 1.18 -8.60 -1.77
C HIS A 81 1.44 -9.59 -2.91
N ASN A 82 2.11 -9.15 -4.00
CA ASN A 82 2.34 -9.95 -5.21
C ASN A 82 1.05 -10.56 -5.78
N THR A 83 -0.01 -9.74 -5.85
CA THR A 83 -1.30 -10.12 -6.43
C THR A 83 -1.56 -9.38 -7.74
N GLN A 84 -2.64 -9.70 -8.44
CA GLN A 84 -3.11 -8.94 -9.60
C GLN A 84 -4.14 -7.87 -9.23
N ARG A 85 -4.81 -8.05 -8.08
CA ARG A 85 -5.80 -7.13 -7.55
C ARG A 85 -5.83 -7.18 -6.01
N PRO A 86 -6.37 -6.15 -5.34
CA PRO A 86 -6.49 -6.15 -3.89
C PRO A 86 -7.43 -7.23 -3.38
N MET A 87 -7.08 -7.86 -2.26
CA MET A 87 -7.91 -8.86 -1.59
C MET A 87 -9.31 -8.37 -1.22
N VAL A 88 -9.45 -7.07 -0.90
CA VAL A 88 -10.75 -6.44 -0.63
C VAL A 88 -11.70 -6.60 -1.81
N VAL A 89 -11.18 -6.46 -3.04
CA VAL A 89 -11.99 -6.58 -4.25
C VAL A 89 -12.45 -8.02 -4.43
N ASP A 90 -11.54 -8.99 -4.31
CA ASP A 90 -11.87 -10.40 -4.45
C ASP A 90 -12.87 -10.84 -3.37
N ILE A 91 -12.57 -10.59 -2.09
CA ILE A 91 -13.39 -11.03 -0.96
C ILE A 91 -14.79 -10.39 -0.99
N CYS A 92 -14.89 -9.07 -1.19
CA CYS A 92 -16.19 -8.40 -1.21
C CYS A 92 -17.05 -8.85 -2.40
N ILE A 93 -16.46 -9.01 -3.59
CA ILE A 93 -17.21 -9.47 -4.76
C ILE A 93 -17.72 -10.89 -4.54
N LEU A 94 -16.87 -11.80 -4.06
CA LEU A 94 -17.25 -13.19 -3.77
C LEU A 94 -18.41 -13.27 -2.78
N GLU A 95 -18.37 -12.47 -1.70
CA GLU A 95 -19.46 -12.41 -0.72
C GLU A 95 -20.75 -11.84 -1.30
N ILE A 96 -20.65 -10.78 -2.11
CA ILE A 96 -21.82 -10.19 -2.77
C ILE A 96 -22.45 -11.19 -3.76
N GLU A 97 -21.63 -11.91 -4.51
CA GLU A 97 -22.09 -12.95 -5.43
C GLU A 97 -22.78 -14.10 -4.70
N SER A 98 -22.26 -14.48 -3.53
CA SER A 98 -22.77 -15.58 -2.71
C SER A 98 -24.17 -15.31 -2.14
N ARG A 99 -24.42 -14.11 -1.60
CA ARG A 99 -25.66 -13.80 -0.84
C ARG A 99 -26.40 -12.54 -1.26
N GLY A 100 -25.76 -11.63 -2.00
CA GLY A 100 -26.29 -10.29 -2.29
C GLY A 100 -27.03 -10.16 -3.62
N LEU A 101 -26.79 -11.03 -4.61
CA LEU A 101 -27.29 -10.83 -5.98
C LEU A 101 -28.82 -10.77 -6.13
N LYS A 102 -29.56 -11.37 -5.19
CA LYS A 102 -31.03 -11.36 -5.18
C LYS A 102 -31.62 -10.21 -4.35
N SER A 103 -30.78 -9.43 -3.67
CA SER A 103 -31.22 -8.31 -2.85
C SER A 103 -31.69 -7.15 -3.73
N GLU A 104 -32.89 -6.64 -3.45
CA GLU A 104 -33.44 -5.50 -4.17
C GLU A 104 -32.60 -4.23 -3.93
N GLY A 105 -32.24 -3.53 -5.00
CA GLY A 105 -31.47 -2.29 -4.89
C GLY A 105 -30.02 -2.46 -4.44
N ILE A 106 -29.39 -3.60 -4.76
CA ILE A 106 -27.95 -3.83 -4.55
C ILE A 106 -27.12 -2.66 -5.08
N TYR A 107 -26.13 -2.22 -4.28
CA TYR A 107 -25.32 -1.00 -4.48
C TYR A 107 -26.07 0.35 -4.46
N ARG A 108 -27.41 0.37 -4.48
CA ARG A 108 -28.21 1.59 -4.33
C ARG A 108 -28.62 1.85 -2.87
N VAL A 109 -28.94 0.79 -2.13
CA VAL A 109 -29.31 0.88 -0.71
C VAL A 109 -28.04 0.84 0.14
N SER A 110 -27.87 1.83 1.02
CA SER A 110 -26.75 1.91 1.95
C SER A 110 -26.98 1.06 3.19
N GLY A 111 -25.93 0.38 3.66
CA GLY A 111 -25.88 -0.21 4.99
C GLY A 111 -25.63 0.85 6.08
N PHE A 112 -25.58 0.40 7.33
CA PHE A 112 -25.20 1.25 8.45
C PHE A 112 -23.73 1.65 8.34
N THR A 113 -23.44 2.95 8.46
CA THR A 113 -22.07 3.50 8.35
C THR A 113 -21.10 2.85 9.33
N GLU A 114 -21.55 2.58 10.55
CA GLU A 114 -20.74 1.91 11.58
C GLU A 114 -20.28 0.52 11.14
N HIS A 115 -21.18 -0.31 10.61
CA HIS A 115 -20.84 -1.65 10.12
C HIS A 115 -19.91 -1.61 8.89
N ILE A 116 -20.03 -0.58 8.04
CA ILE A 116 -19.11 -0.39 6.89
C ILE A 116 -17.69 -0.09 7.39
N GLU A 117 -17.57 0.76 8.42
CA GLU A 117 -16.27 1.05 9.03
C GLU A 117 -15.68 -0.17 9.75
N ASP A 118 -16.50 -1.00 10.40
CA ASP A 118 -16.05 -2.25 11.01
C ASP A 118 -15.45 -3.22 9.99
N VAL A 119 -16.12 -3.40 8.84
CA VAL A 119 -15.60 -4.24 7.74
C VAL A 119 -14.28 -3.69 7.19
N LYS A 120 -14.19 -2.37 7.00
CA LYS A 120 -12.95 -1.72 6.57
C LYS A 120 -11.82 -1.92 7.57
N MET A 121 -12.11 -1.81 8.87
CA MET A 121 -11.15 -2.06 9.94
C MET A 121 -10.70 -3.53 9.99
N ALA A 122 -11.58 -4.48 9.67
CA ALA A 122 -11.23 -5.89 9.54
C ALA A 122 -10.20 -6.10 8.42
N PHE A 123 -10.41 -5.51 7.25
CA PHE A 123 -9.41 -5.58 6.17
C PHE A 123 -8.07 -4.92 6.52
N ASP A 124 -8.10 -3.74 7.15
CA ASP A 124 -6.88 -3.06 7.57
C ASP A 124 -6.07 -3.86 8.60
N ARG A 125 -6.72 -4.69 9.40
CA ARG A 125 -6.09 -5.52 10.45
C ARG A 125 -5.68 -6.90 9.94
N ASP A 126 -6.58 -7.58 9.26
CA ASP A 126 -6.51 -9.02 9.00
C ASP A 126 -6.24 -9.34 7.52
N GLY A 127 -6.32 -8.35 6.64
CA GLY A 127 -6.03 -8.49 5.21
C GLY A 127 -6.84 -9.60 4.55
N ASP A 128 -6.15 -10.61 4.02
CA ASP A 128 -6.78 -11.77 3.35
C ASP A 128 -7.64 -12.64 4.31
N LYS A 129 -7.55 -12.41 5.62
CA LYS A 129 -8.29 -13.16 6.65
C LYS A 129 -9.45 -12.36 7.24
N ALA A 130 -9.77 -11.19 6.70
CA ALA A 130 -10.87 -10.37 7.18
C ALA A 130 -12.19 -11.15 7.10
N ASP A 131 -12.92 -11.22 8.22
CA ASP A 131 -14.26 -11.81 8.27
C ASP A 131 -15.28 -10.74 7.86
N VAL A 132 -15.97 -11.02 6.76
CA VAL A 132 -17.03 -10.18 6.20
C VAL A 132 -18.37 -10.93 6.15
N SER A 133 -18.48 -12.08 6.82
CA SER A 133 -19.67 -12.90 6.86
C SER A 133 -20.81 -12.22 7.63
N ALA A 134 -22.05 -12.71 7.44
CA ALA A 134 -23.24 -12.11 8.03
C ALA A 134 -23.39 -12.29 9.56
N ASN A 135 -22.48 -13.03 10.21
CA ASN A 135 -22.64 -13.52 11.57
C ASN A 135 -21.80 -12.77 12.62
N ILE A 136 -21.41 -11.53 12.34
CA ILE A 136 -20.76 -10.62 13.30
C ILE A 136 -21.81 -9.81 14.04
#